data_AF-A0A5J4SCE4-F1
#
_entry.id   AF-A0A5J4SCE4-F1
#
_cell.length_a   1.000
_cell.length_b   1.000
_cell.length_c   1.000
_cell.angle_alpha   90.00
_cell.angle_beta   90.00
_cell.angle_gamma   90.00
#
_symmetry.space_group_name_H-M   'P 1'
#
loop_
_entity.id
_entity.type
_entity.pdbx_description
1 polymer ?
#
loop_
_entity_poly.entity_id
_entity_poly.type
_entity_poly.pdbx_seq_one_letter_code
_entity_poly.pdbx_strand_id
1 'polypeptide(L)'
;MNDDFRISDSMPIAALSVKQFRELFVINPPNESEKRTILNKEECSELTGYSVYTINKLICDKQIPYYKNRSKVFFRRNEIEDWMMSNRVETAKEYVDRKDDELIQRKGGR
;
A
#
# COMPACT_ATOMS: atom_id res chain seq x y z
N MET A 1 -31.73 16.05 -33.15
CA MET A 1 -31.01 14.80 -33.47
C MET A 1 -29.80 14.75 -32.56
N ASN A 2 -29.91 14.05 -31.43
CA ASN A 2 -28.73 13.72 -30.63
C ASN A 2 -28.17 12.44 -31.24
N ASP A 3 -27.05 12.58 -31.94
CA ASP A 3 -26.35 11.46 -32.52
C ASP A 3 -25.62 10.74 -31.38
N ASP A 4 -26.16 9.60 -30.94
CA ASP A 4 -25.51 8.70 -29.98
C ASP A 4 -24.28 8.07 -30.66
N PHE A 5 -23.20 8.85 -30.76
CA PHE A 5 -21.87 8.37 -31.14
C PHE A 5 -21.39 7.39 -30.06
N ARG A 6 -21.71 6.11 -30.25
CA ARG A 6 -21.26 5.02 -29.39
C ARG A 6 -19.74 4.91 -29.49
N ILE A 7 -19.04 5.22 -28.40
CA ILE A 7 -17.59 5.06 -28.27
C ILE A 7 -17.27 3.58 -28.53
N SER A 8 -16.47 3.31 -29.55
CA SER A 8 -15.98 1.98 -29.95
C SER A 8 -14.46 1.98 -29.94
N ASP A 9 -13.84 0.85 -29.60
CA ASP A 9 -12.37 0.69 -29.51
C ASP A 9 -11.62 0.97 -30.82
N SER A 10 -12.34 1.03 -31.95
CA SER A 10 -11.83 1.38 -33.27
C SER A 10 -11.76 2.89 -33.55
N MET A 11 -12.29 3.74 -32.65
CA MET A 11 -12.27 5.19 -32.84
C MET A 11 -10.88 5.76 -32.52
N PRO A 12 -10.25 6.50 -33.45
CA PRO A 12 -8.99 7.16 -33.16
C PRO A 12 -9.23 8.26 -32.12
N ILE A 13 -8.23 8.52 -31.27
CA ILE A 13 -8.27 9.58 -30.25
C ILE A 13 -8.65 10.96 -30.84
N ALA A 14 -8.29 11.21 -32.09
CA ALA A 14 -8.61 12.44 -32.82
C ALA A 14 -10.10 12.62 -33.15
N ALA A 15 -10.91 11.56 -33.03
CA ALA A 15 -12.36 11.61 -33.23
C ALA A 15 -13.14 11.97 -31.95
N LEU A 16 -12.46 12.11 -30.81
CA LEU A 16 -13.07 12.53 -29.56
C LEU A 16 -13.24 14.05 -29.51
N SER A 17 -14.39 14.51 -29.00
CA SER A 17 -14.56 15.92 -28.65
C SER A 17 -13.71 16.30 -27.42
N VAL A 18 -13.39 17.59 -27.29
CA VAL A 18 -12.66 18.14 -26.12
C VAL A 18 -13.42 17.85 -24.81
N LYS A 19 -14.76 17.82 -24.85
CA LYS A 19 -15.60 17.51 -23.69
C LYS A 19 -15.43 16.05 -23.27
N GLN A 20 -15.56 15.10 -24.21
CA GLN A 20 -15.37 13.66 -23.95
C GLN A 20 -13.96 13.38 -23.43
N PHE A 21 -12.94 14.05 -24.00
CA PHE A 21 -11.56 13.89 -23.56
C PHE A 21 -11.33 14.39 -22.12
N ARG A 22 -11.98 15.48 -21.70
CA ARG A 22 -11.90 15.97 -20.31
C ARG A 22 -12.56 15.02 -19.31
N GLU A 23 -13.66 14.38 -19.68
CA GLU A 23 -14.36 13.42 -18.81
C GLU A 23 -13.48 12.17 -18.53
N LEU A 24 -12.63 11.77 -19.48
CA LEU A 24 -11.68 10.67 -19.26
C LEU A 24 -10.66 10.94 -18.14
N PHE A 25 -10.17 12.18 -18.02
CA PHE A 25 -9.23 12.56 -16.96
C PHE A 25 -9.84 12.54 -15.55
N VAL A 26 -11.17 12.67 -15.45
CA VAL A 26 -11.90 12.61 -14.17
C VAL A 26 -12.10 11.16 -13.73
N ILE A 27 -12.32 10.26 -14.68
CA ILE A 27 -12.59 8.83 -14.42
C ILE A 27 -11.32 8.11 -13.95
N ASN A 28 -10.15 8.49 -14.50
CA ASN A 28 -8.88 7.92 -14.10
C ASN A 28 -7.83 9.04 -14.05
N PRO A 29 -7.75 9.80 -12.95
CA PRO A 29 -6.67 10.76 -12.79
C PRO A 29 -5.36 9.99 -12.92
N PRO A 30 -4.35 10.52 -13.65
CA PRO A 30 -3.04 9.88 -13.68
C PRO A 30 -2.57 9.72 -12.23
N ASN A 31 -2.51 8.47 -11.76
CA ASN A 31 -2.08 8.13 -10.40
C ASN A 31 -0.58 8.44 -10.28
N GLU A 32 -0.23 9.70 -10.04
CA GLU A 32 1.16 10.12 -9.84
C GLU A 32 1.75 9.50 -8.55
N SER A 33 0.90 8.94 -7.69
CA SER A 33 1.26 8.28 -6.44
C SER A 33 2.01 6.95 -6.61
N GLU A 34 2.03 6.34 -7.79
CA GLU A 34 2.67 5.02 -7.99
C GLU A 34 4.19 5.11 -8.19
N LYS A 35 4.78 6.30 -8.39
CA LYS A 35 6.18 6.43 -8.81
C LYS A 35 7.16 6.91 -7.74
N ARG A 36 6.70 7.26 -6.54
CA ARG A 36 7.60 7.74 -5.48
C ARG A 36 8.19 6.57 -4.70
N THR A 37 9.42 6.20 -5.03
CA THR A 37 10.21 5.18 -4.31
C THR A 37 10.59 5.64 -2.90
N ILE A 38 10.70 6.95 -2.70
CA ILE A 38 11.08 7.58 -1.43
C ILE A 38 9.91 8.43 -0.94
N LEU A 39 9.57 8.26 0.34
CA LEU A 39 8.45 8.90 1.02
C LEU A 39 8.98 9.81 2.14
N ASN A 40 8.32 10.93 2.34
CA ASN A 40 8.48 11.80 3.50
C ASN A 40 7.58 11.31 4.66
N LYS A 41 7.65 11.98 5.82
CA LYS A 41 6.81 11.64 6.99
C LYS A 41 5.31 11.70 6.70
N GLU A 42 4.88 12.68 5.91
CA GLU A 42 3.48 12.88 5.51
C GLU A 42 3.02 11.75 4.58
N GLU A 43 3.79 11.47 3.52
CA GLU A 43 3.49 10.37 2.59
C GLU A 43 3.53 8.99 3.27
N CYS A 44 4.43 8.81 4.25
CA CYS A 44 4.47 7.60 5.07
C CYS A 44 3.24 7.50 5.99
N SER A 45 2.70 8.63 6.46
CA SER A 45 1.45 8.73 7.23
C SER A 45 0.27 8.29 6.39
N GLU A 46 0.19 8.78 5.15
CA GLU A 46 -0.84 8.40 4.19
C GLU A 46 -0.74 6.92 3.79
N LEU A 47 0.48 6.40 3.58
CA LEU A 47 0.69 5.01 3.19
C LEU A 47 0.33 4.03 4.33
N THR A 48 0.76 4.32 5.55
CA THR A 48 0.58 3.43 6.71
C THR A 48 -0.78 3.59 7.39
N GLY A 49 -1.48 4.70 7.16
CA GLY A 49 -2.66 5.09 7.90
C GLY A 49 -2.39 5.56 9.35
N TYR A 50 -1.13 5.57 9.80
CA TYR A 50 -0.77 6.09 11.12
C TYR A 50 -0.67 7.61 11.10
N SER A 51 -0.92 8.24 12.24
CA SER A 51 -0.67 9.68 12.40
C SER A 51 0.82 10.01 12.32
N VAL A 52 1.15 11.23 11.90
CA VAL A 52 2.53 11.74 11.90
C VAL A 52 3.18 11.66 13.29
N TYR A 53 2.40 11.87 14.35
CA TYR A 53 2.90 11.71 15.73
C TYR A 53 3.33 10.26 15.99
N THR A 54 2.49 9.29 15.63
CA THR A 54 2.79 7.86 15.77
C THR A 54 4.04 7.48 14.98
N ILE A 55 4.17 7.96 13.74
CA ILE A 55 5.37 7.72 12.92
C ILE A 55 6.61 8.28 13.61
N ASN A 56 6.56 9.49 14.16
CA ASN A 56 7.69 10.04 14.90
C ASN A 56 8.05 9.20 16.13
N LYS A 57 7.05 8.69 16.86
CA LYS A 57 7.29 7.78 17.98
C LYS A 57 7.97 6.49 17.51
N LEU A 58 7.49 5.88 16.43
CA LEU A 58 8.09 4.69 15.83
C LEU A 58 9.54 4.93 15.38
N ILE A 59 9.87 6.12 14.86
CA ILE A 59 11.24 6.51 14.51
C ILE A 59 12.12 6.57 15.77
N CYS A 60 11.65 7.25 16.82
CA CYS A 60 12.38 7.39 18.08
C CYS A 60 12.64 6.03 18.74
N ASP A 61 11.61 5.17 18.75
CA ASP A 61 11.67 3.82 19.29
C ASP A 61 12.41 2.84 18.35
N LYS A 62 12.83 3.30 17.16
CA LYS A 62 13.48 2.51 16.10
C LYS A 62 12.69 1.27 15.66
N GLN A 63 11.37 1.36 15.73
CA GLN A 63 10.46 0.26 15.35
C GLN A 63 10.15 0.26 13.86
N ILE A 64 10.28 1.40 13.17
CA ILE A 64 10.04 1.54 11.73
C ILE A 64 11.38 1.73 10.97
N PRO A 65 11.59 1.10 9.81
CA PRO A 65 12.76 1.35 8.96
C PRO A 65 12.77 2.81 8.45
N TYR A 66 13.86 3.55 8.68
CA TYR A 66 13.98 4.93 8.22
C TYR A 66 15.41 5.29 7.81
N TYR A 67 15.53 6.26 6.91
CA TYR A 67 16.80 6.83 6.46
C TYR A 67 16.90 8.28 6.94
N LYS A 68 17.97 8.59 7.66
CA LYS A 68 18.24 9.96 8.11
C LYS A 68 19.33 10.58 7.25
N ASN A 69 19.01 11.68 6.57
CA ASN A 69 19.99 12.51 5.89
C ASN A 69 20.01 13.90 6.53
N ARG A 70 21.08 14.18 7.29
CA ARG A 70 21.22 15.39 8.12
C ARG A 70 20.01 15.58 9.04
N SER A 71 19.19 16.60 8.77
CA SER A 71 18.01 16.95 9.57
C SER A 71 16.70 16.36 9.01
N LYS A 72 16.71 15.72 7.83
CA LYS A 72 15.52 15.15 7.19
C LYS A 72 15.48 13.63 7.35
N VAL A 73 14.26 13.10 7.47
CA VAL A 73 13.98 11.67 7.54
C VAL A 73 13.19 11.26 6.31
N PHE A 74 13.63 10.17 5.70
CA PHE A 74 13.07 9.57 4.50
C PHE A 74 12.75 8.10 4.74
N PHE A 75 11.79 7.60 3.99
CA PHE A 75 11.37 6.20 4.01
C PHE A 75 11.42 5.66 2.59
N ARG A 76 11.75 4.38 2.43
CA ARG A 76 11.51 3.70 1.15
C ARG A 76 10.18 3.00 1.21
N ARG A 77 9.41 3.10 0.15
CA ARG A 77 8.08 2.48 0.06
C ARG A 77 8.13 0.97 0.32
N ASN A 78 8.97 0.25 -0.41
CA ASN A 78 9.07 -1.21 -0.31
C ASN A 78 9.42 -1.69 1.10
N GLU A 79 10.38 -1.03 1.77
CA GLU A 79 10.78 -1.41 3.13
C GLU A 79 9.67 -1.17 4.15
N ILE A 80 8.84 -0.13 3.94
CA ILE A 80 7.68 0.13 4.79
C ILE A 80 6.55 -0.87 4.53
N GLU A 81 6.29 -1.23 3.28
CA GLU A 81 5.32 -2.26 2.91
C GLU A 81 5.71 -3.63 3.49
N ASP A 82 6.97 -4.04 3.33
CA ASP A 82 7.51 -5.27 3.91
C ASP A 82 7.43 -5.26 5.44
N TRP A 83 7.76 -4.13 6.07
CA TRP A 83 7.67 -3.97 7.52
C TRP A 83 6.23 -4.09 8.02
N MET A 84 5.25 -3.53 7.31
CA MET A 84 3.84 -3.68 7.65
C MET A 84 3.39 -5.14 7.57
N MET A 85 3.89 -5.90 6.60
CA MET A 85 3.59 -7.33 6.45
C MET A 85 4.39 -8.23 7.41
N SER A 86 5.50 -7.74 7.97
CA SER A 86 6.38 -8.52 8.84
C SER A 86 5.76 -8.87 10.19
N ASN A 87 4.81 -8.09 10.71
CA ASN A 87 4.13 -8.34 12.00
C ASN A 87 2.88 -9.21 11.83
N ARG A 88 2.93 -10.23 10.96
CA ARG A 88 1.83 -11.18 10.80
C ARG A 88 1.58 -11.92 12.12
N VAL A 89 0.41 -11.70 12.71
CA VAL A 89 -0.07 -12.48 13.86
C VAL A 89 -0.69 -13.77 13.34
N GLU A 90 -0.34 -14.91 13.96
CA GLU A 90 -0.96 -16.20 13.63
C GLU A 90 -2.47 -16.15 13.88
N THR A 91 -3.24 -16.74 12.97
CA THR A 91 -4.69 -16.83 13.15
C THR A 91 -5.01 -17.81 14.30
N ALA A 92 -6.19 -17.65 14.92
CA ALA A 92 -6.62 -18.54 16.00
C ALA A 92 -6.59 -20.02 15.59
N LYS A 93 -6.87 -20.32 14.31
CA LYS A 93 -6.79 -21.68 13.77
C LYS A 93 -5.35 -22.19 13.72
N GLU A 94 -4.43 -21.40 13.18
CA GLU A 94 -3.00 -21.75 13.12
C GLU A 94 -2.43 -21.96 14.53
N TYR A 95 -2.87 -21.17 15.51
CA TYR A 95 -2.50 -21.36 16.92
C TYR A 95 -2.97 -22.71 17.46
N VAL A 96 -4.23 -23.07 17.22
CA VAL A 96 -4.82 -24.35 17.68
C VAL A 96 -4.11 -25.53 17.01
N ASP A 97 -3.94 -25.49 15.69
CA ASP A 97 -3.28 -26.54 14.91
C ASP A 97 -1.83 -26.77 15.43
N ARG A 98 -1.07 -25.69 15.66
CA ARG A 98 0.28 -25.77 16.26
C ARG A 98 0.28 -26.42 17.65
N LYS A 99 -0.73 -26.11 18.47
CA LYS A 99 -0.85 -26.68 19.83
C LYS A 99 -1.27 -28.14 19.79
N ASP A 100 -2.12 -28.53 18.86
CA ASP A 100 -2.50 -29.93 18.66
C ASP A 100 -1.31 -30.76 18.17
N ASP A 101 -0.50 -30.23 17.25
CA ASP A 101 0.75 -30.86 16.81
C ASP A 101 1.75 -31.04 17.98
N GLU A 102 1.93 -30.02 18.83
CA GLU A 102 2.76 -30.12 20.06
C GLU A 102 2.26 -31.25 21.00
N LEU A 103 0.95 -31.46 21.12
CA LEU A 103 0.36 -32.52 21.96
C LEU A 103 0.53 -33.91 21.35
N ILE A 104 0.43 -34.04 20.03
CA ILE A 104 0.61 -35.29 19.30
C ILE A 104 2.06 -35.78 19.43
N GLN A 105 3.04 -34.88 19.29
CA GLN A 105 4.47 -35.19 19.46
C GLN A 105 4.81 -35.70 20.86
N ARG A 106 4.12 -35.20 21.90
CA ARG A 106 4.31 -35.65 23.29
C ARG A 106 3.71 -37.03 23.60
N LYS A 107 2.72 -37.48 22.81
CA LYS A 107 2.03 -38.77 23.01
C LYS A 107 2.70 -39.95 22.31
N GLY A 108 3.54 -39.72 21.29
CA GLY A 108 4.21 -40.78 20.51
C GLY A 108 5.51 -41.33 21.13
N GLY A 109 5.93 -40.85 22.30
CA GLY A 109 7.19 -41.24 22.95
C GLY A 109 7.06 -42.31 24.05
N ARG A 110 6.05 -43.18 24.01
CA ARG A 110 5.84 -44.21 25.03
C ARG A 110 5.53 -45.58 24.43
#